data_AF-A0A3Q7JAC2-F1
#
_entry.id   AF-A0A3Q7JAC2-F1
#
_cell.length_a   1.000
_cell.length_b   1.000
_cell.length_c   1.000
_cell.angle_alpha   90.00
_cell.angle_beta   90.00
_cell.angle_gamma   90.00
#
_symmetry.space_group_name_H-M   'P 1'
#
loop_
_entity.id
_entity.type
_entity.pdbx_description
1 polymer ?
#
loop_
_entity_poly.entity_id
_entity_poly.type
_entity_poly.pdbx_seq_one_letter_code
_entity_poly.pdbx_strand_id
1 'polypeptide(L)'
;MPSWSKLDFCKFAADWAGQDCPCVSEFDETDGNSENSVEFSNGDLEGVSEAMQNLRIENGYDELRPKGARIPLPWEILQPVIRILGHCLLGPLNAEDVKDAASVAVKRMYARASHELNPQAILATRSLIQLDKKGRETAKIAAAVTVMSNVNTPSKAKKPEILLVSK
;
A
#
# COMPACT_ATOMS: atom_id res chain seq x y z
N MET A 1 12.93 10.23 13.69
CA MET A 1 12.96 10.91 12.38
C MET A 1 11.72 11.80 12.24
N PRO A 2 11.86 13.09 11.91
CA PRO A 2 10.73 13.99 11.68
C PRO A 2 9.85 13.56 10.50
N SER A 3 8.58 14.00 10.46
CA SER A 3 7.62 13.58 9.43
C SER A 3 8.04 13.94 8.00
N TRP A 4 8.59 15.15 7.78
CA TRP A 4 9.07 15.59 6.47
C TRP A 4 10.16 14.65 5.91
N SER A 5 11.13 14.30 6.74
CA SER A 5 12.22 13.39 6.37
C SER A 5 11.70 11.97 6.06
N LYS A 6 10.64 11.50 6.74
CA LYS A 6 10.00 10.22 6.44
C LYS A 6 9.28 10.25 5.09
N LEU A 7 8.56 11.33 4.79
CA LEU A 7 7.90 11.51 3.49
C LEU A 7 8.91 11.51 2.35
N ASP A 8 9.98 12.30 2.49
CA ASP A 8 11.03 12.37 1.48
C ASP A 8 11.67 11.00 1.28
N PHE A 9 12.00 10.29 2.38
CA PHE A 9 12.53 8.94 2.31
C PHE A 9 11.60 7.97 1.55
N CYS A 10 10.29 7.98 1.84
CA CYS A 10 9.33 7.12 1.15
C CYS A 10 9.25 7.45 -0.34
N LYS A 11 9.24 8.74 -0.71
CA LYS A 11 9.25 9.18 -2.11
C LYS A 11 10.52 8.76 -2.83
N PHE A 12 11.69 8.92 -2.20
CA PHE A 12 12.97 8.47 -2.77
C PHE A 12 13.00 6.95 -2.95
N ALA A 13 12.50 6.18 -1.99
CA ALA A 13 12.42 4.72 -2.10
C ALA A 13 11.48 4.29 -3.24
N ALA A 14 10.33 4.95 -3.38
CA ALA A 14 9.37 4.73 -4.47
C ALA A 14 9.97 5.07 -5.85
N ASP A 15 10.66 6.21 -5.97
CA ASP A 15 11.31 6.65 -7.20
C ASP A 15 12.47 5.72 -7.58
N TRP A 16 13.27 5.30 -6.59
CA TRP A 16 14.37 4.35 -6.80
C TRP A 16 13.86 2.97 -7.24
N ALA A 17 12.75 2.50 -6.66
CA ALA A 17 12.14 1.24 -7.05
C ALA A 17 11.65 1.25 -8.51
N GLY A 18 11.34 2.43 -9.03
CA GLY A 18 10.91 2.66 -10.41
C GLY A 18 9.39 2.71 -10.56
N GLN A 19 8.95 3.03 -11.78
CA GLN A 19 7.54 3.22 -12.12
C GLN A 19 6.73 1.91 -12.10
N ASP A 20 5.41 2.11 -12.00
CA ASP A 20 4.40 1.11 -11.71
C ASP A 20 4.42 -0.05 -12.70
N CYS A 21 4.72 -1.22 -12.16
CA CYS A 21 4.55 -2.51 -12.83
C CYS A 21 3.13 -2.99 -12.57
N PRO A 22 2.48 -3.69 -13.53
CA PRO A 22 1.18 -4.35 -13.28
C PRO A 22 1.19 -5.29 -12.07
N CYS A 23 2.36 -5.79 -11.66
CA CYS A 23 2.53 -6.59 -10.45
C CYS A 23 2.20 -5.84 -9.14
N VAL A 24 2.03 -4.51 -9.16
CA VAL A 24 1.57 -3.74 -8.01
C VAL A 24 0.07 -3.95 -7.76
N SER A 25 -0.73 -4.14 -8.81
CA SER A 25 -2.18 -4.28 -8.69
C SER A 25 -2.62 -5.63 -8.14
N GLU A 26 -1.71 -6.62 -7.98
CA GLU A 26 -1.97 -7.91 -7.29
C GLU A 26 -2.55 -7.68 -5.87
N PHE A 27 -2.26 -6.53 -5.25
CA PHE A 27 -2.72 -6.21 -3.90
C PHE A 27 -3.83 -5.17 -3.83
N ASP A 28 -4.26 -4.62 -4.97
CA ASP A 28 -5.29 -3.59 -5.03
C ASP A 28 -6.71 -4.18 -5.12
N GLU A 29 -6.85 -5.51 -5.22
CA GLU A 29 -8.15 -6.18 -5.20
C GLU A 29 -8.84 -5.98 -3.83
N THR A 30 -9.80 -5.05 -3.85
CA THR A 30 -10.92 -4.93 -2.92
C THR A 30 -11.84 -6.12 -3.14
N ASP A 31 -12.15 -6.85 -2.06
CA ASP A 31 -13.08 -7.98 -2.05
C ASP A 31 -14.37 -7.65 -2.82
N GLY A 32 -14.50 -8.28 -3.99
CA GLY A 32 -15.57 -8.06 -4.94
C GLY A 32 -15.48 -9.08 -6.07
N ASN A 33 -15.55 -10.37 -5.72
CA ASN A 33 -15.73 -11.50 -6.62
C ASN A 33 -14.73 -11.62 -7.79
N SER A 34 -13.52 -12.09 -7.49
CA SER A 34 -12.65 -12.73 -8.49
C SER A 34 -12.64 -14.24 -8.23
N GLU A 35 -13.64 -14.94 -8.77
CA GLU A 35 -13.47 -16.35 -9.12
C GLU A 35 -12.35 -16.44 -10.16
N ASN A 36 -11.11 -16.52 -9.70
CA ASN A 36 -9.98 -17.04 -10.47
C ASN A 36 -9.22 -18.03 -9.60
N SER A 37 -9.97 -19.02 -9.08
CA SER A 37 -9.41 -20.33 -8.86
C SER A 37 -9.04 -20.89 -10.23
N VAL A 38 -7.77 -20.80 -10.61
CA VAL A 38 -7.23 -21.57 -11.72
C VAL A 38 -7.24 -23.04 -11.27
N GLU A 39 -8.37 -23.71 -11.46
CA GLU A 39 -8.44 -25.15 -11.46
C GLU A 39 -7.70 -25.65 -12.69
N PHE A 40 -6.58 -26.32 -12.46
CA PHE A 40 -5.85 -27.01 -13.53
C PHE A 40 -6.60 -28.30 -13.88
N SER A 41 -7.67 -28.14 -14.67
CA SER A 41 -8.34 -29.26 -15.31
C SER A 41 -7.71 -29.48 -16.68
N ASN A 42 -7.10 -30.66 -16.84
CA ASN A 42 -6.48 -31.12 -18.06
C ASN A 42 -7.51 -31.25 -19.19
N GLY A 43 -7.38 -30.48 -20.27
CA GLY A 43 -8.13 -30.71 -21.50
C GLY A 43 -8.23 -29.48 -22.41
N ASP A 44 -7.79 -29.67 -23.66
CA ASP A 44 -7.98 -28.84 -24.86
C ASP A 44 -7.08 -27.60 -25.11
N LEU A 45 -6.17 -27.81 -26.06
CA LEU A 45 -5.12 -26.93 -26.59
C LEU A 45 -5.64 -25.90 -27.62
N GLU A 46 -6.95 -25.66 -27.71
CA GLU A 46 -7.55 -24.88 -28.81
C GLU A 46 -8.01 -23.46 -28.42
N GLY A 47 -7.79 -23.04 -27.16
CA GLY A 47 -8.12 -21.69 -26.67
C GLY A 47 -6.93 -20.74 -26.44
N VAL A 48 -5.68 -21.21 -26.61
CA VAL A 48 -4.48 -20.45 -26.21
C VAL A 48 -4.20 -19.24 -27.11
N SER A 49 -4.72 -19.23 -28.35
CA SER A 49 -4.55 -18.11 -29.29
C SER A 49 -5.33 -16.85 -28.88
N GLU A 50 -6.54 -17.00 -28.35
CA GLU A 50 -7.37 -15.85 -27.97
C GLU A 50 -6.89 -15.19 -26.68
N ALA A 51 -6.38 -15.98 -25.72
CA ALA A 51 -5.75 -15.45 -24.51
C ALA A 51 -4.46 -14.64 -24.80
N MET A 52 -3.75 -14.98 -25.89
CA MET A 52 -2.50 -14.30 -26.26
C MET A 52 -2.73 -12.97 -27.01
N GLN A 53 -3.90 -12.77 -27.63
CA GLN A 53 -4.24 -11.49 -28.29
C GLN A 53 -4.61 -10.38 -27.28
N ASN A 54 -5.09 -10.73 -26.10
CA ASN A 54 -5.39 -9.78 -25.02
C ASN A 54 -4.15 -9.30 -24.25
N LEU A 55 -2.96 -9.86 -24.54
CA LEU A 55 -1.66 -9.40 -24.02
C LEU A 55 -1.00 -8.36 -24.94
N ARG A 56 -1.72 -7.82 -25.94
CA ARG A 56 -1.23 -6.75 -26.79
C ARG A 56 -0.98 -5.52 -25.93
N ILE A 57 0.29 -5.28 -25.61
CA ILE A 57 0.77 -4.07 -24.94
C ILE A 57 0.35 -2.88 -25.82
N GLU A 58 -0.75 -2.25 -25.45
CA GLU A 58 -1.09 -0.92 -25.95
C GLU A 58 -0.05 0.01 -25.37
N ASN A 59 0.89 0.45 -26.20
CA ASN A 59 1.87 1.48 -25.87
C ASN A 59 1.13 2.80 -25.65
N GLY A 60 0.51 2.92 -24.47
CA GLY A 60 0.06 4.17 -23.89
C GLY A 60 1.28 5.03 -23.61
N TYR A 61 1.26 6.19 -24.24
CA TYR A 61 2.12 7.35 -24.11
C TYR A 61 2.35 7.79 -22.64
N ASP A 62 3.21 7.09 -21.87
CA ASP A 62 3.69 7.64 -20.59
C ASP A 62 4.92 8.53 -20.86
N GLU A 63 4.62 9.80 -21.16
CA GLU A 63 5.60 10.83 -21.49
C GLU A 63 6.41 11.27 -20.24
N LEU A 64 7.73 11.29 -20.38
CA LEU A 64 8.66 12.25 -19.77
C LEU A 64 9.13 12.05 -18.30
N ARG A 65 9.45 10.82 -17.90
CA ARG A 65 10.69 10.64 -17.11
C ARG A 65 11.65 9.72 -17.87
N PRO A 66 12.89 10.15 -18.14
CA PRO A 66 13.90 9.23 -18.64
C PRO A 66 13.95 8.06 -17.68
N LYS A 67 13.72 6.85 -18.20
CA LYS A 67 13.83 5.59 -17.46
C LYS A 67 15.29 5.48 -17.02
N GLY A 68 15.59 6.10 -15.89
CA GLY A 68 16.94 6.14 -15.34
C GLY A 68 17.45 4.71 -15.20
N ALA A 69 18.76 4.53 -15.39
CA ALA A 69 19.38 3.22 -15.18
C ALA A 69 19.02 2.74 -13.77
N ARG A 70 18.32 1.60 -13.68
CA ARG A 70 17.95 0.99 -12.40
C ARG A 70 19.24 0.54 -11.73
N ILE A 71 19.65 1.25 -10.68
CA ILE A 71 20.85 0.89 -9.90
C ILE A 71 20.50 -0.34 -9.07
N PRO A 72 21.09 -1.53 -9.29
CA PRO A 72 20.86 -2.69 -8.44
C PRO A 72 21.38 -2.40 -7.04
N LEU A 73 20.54 -2.56 -6.02
CA LEU A 73 20.98 -2.43 -4.64
C LEU A 73 21.22 -3.83 -4.06
N PRO A 74 22.38 -4.07 -3.44
CA PRO A 74 22.61 -5.32 -2.71
C PRO A 74 21.65 -5.41 -1.51
N TRP A 75 21.30 -6.64 -1.13
CA TRP A 75 20.28 -6.91 -0.11
C TRP A 75 20.59 -6.25 1.25
N GLU A 76 21.87 -6.12 1.58
CA GLU A 76 22.38 -5.50 2.79
C GLU A 76 21.94 -4.04 2.94
N ILE A 77 21.83 -3.31 1.82
CA ILE A 77 21.31 -1.93 1.78
C ILE A 77 19.78 -1.92 1.71
N LEU A 78 19.18 -2.96 1.12
CA LEU A 78 17.73 -3.06 1.02
C LEU A 78 17.07 -3.33 2.38
N GLN A 79 17.72 -4.12 3.24
CA GLN A 79 17.24 -4.43 4.59
C GLN A 79 16.89 -3.18 5.44
N PRO A 80 17.79 -2.20 5.64
CA PRO A 80 17.46 -0.99 6.39
C PRO A 80 16.37 -0.18 5.71
N VAL A 81 16.32 -0.15 4.37
CA VAL A 81 15.27 0.56 3.63
C VAL A 81 13.90 -0.02 3.96
N ILE A 82 13.75 -1.34 3.86
CA ILE A 82 12.49 -2.05 4.18
C ILE A 82 12.10 -1.85 5.65
N ARG A 83 13.07 -1.86 6.58
CA ARG A 83 12.79 -1.61 8.01
C ARG A 83 12.28 -0.19 8.26
N ILE A 84 12.90 0.82 7.63
CA ILE A 84 12.45 2.21 7.76
C ILE A 84 11.05 2.38 7.17
N LEU A 85 10.76 1.78 6.02
CA LEU A 85 9.41 1.78 5.44
C LEU A 85 8.40 1.08 6.34
N GLY A 86 8.75 -0.06 6.93
CA GLY A 86 7.90 -0.75 7.90
C GLY A 86 7.56 0.15 9.09
N HIS A 87 8.54 0.90 9.61
CA HIS A 87 8.30 1.87 10.67
C HIS A 87 7.43 3.06 10.19
N CYS A 88 7.58 3.52 8.94
CA CYS A 88 6.74 4.59 8.38
C CYS A 88 5.28 4.13 8.18
N LEU A 89 5.09 2.88 7.80
CA LEU A 89 3.79 2.28 7.51
C LEU A 89 3.01 1.90 8.78
N LEU A 90 3.67 1.22 9.73
CA LEU A 90 3.03 0.60 10.89
C LEU A 90 3.22 1.39 12.20
N GLY A 91 3.98 2.50 12.16
CA GLY A 91 4.23 3.32 13.34
C GLY A 91 2.94 4.02 13.82
N PRO A 92 2.56 3.90 15.10
CA PRO A 92 1.29 4.43 15.62
C PRO A 92 1.22 5.97 15.63
N LEU A 93 2.39 6.62 15.68
CA LEU A 93 2.52 8.08 15.76
C LEU A 93 2.81 8.74 14.41
N ASN A 94 2.74 7.99 13.30
CA ASN A 94 2.93 8.57 11.98
C ASN A 94 1.63 9.19 11.48
N ALA A 95 1.77 10.35 10.85
CA ALA A 95 0.69 10.97 10.11
C ALA A 95 0.28 10.10 8.91
N GLU A 96 -0.96 10.24 8.47
CA GLU A 96 -1.56 9.35 7.46
C GLU A 96 -0.88 9.49 6.10
N ASP A 97 -0.44 10.71 5.76
CA ASP A 97 0.36 11.01 4.57
C ASP A 97 1.67 10.20 4.50
N VAL A 98 2.34 10.02 5.63
CA VAL A 98 3.54 9.18 5.73
C VAL A 98 3.22 7.71 5.50
N LYS A 99 2.09 7.23 6.02
CA LYS A 99 1.67 5.84 5.82
C LYS A 99 1.28 5.57 4.37
N ASP A 100 0.57 6.50 3.74
CA ASP A 100 0.20 6.39 2.32
C ASP A 100 1.43 6.42 1.41
N ALA A 101 2.35 7.36 1.66
CA ALA A 101 3.62 7.40 0.92
C ALA A 101 4.44 6.11 1.13
N ALA A 102 4.46 5.56 2.35
CA ALA A 102 5.13 4.30 2.65
C ALA A 102 4.45 3.11 1.95
N SER A 103 3.12 3.08 1.88
CA SER A 103 2.36 2.01 1.21
C SER A 103 2.71 1.96 -0.29
N VAL A 104 2.75 3.12 -0.96
CA VAL A 104 3.20 3.24 -2.36
C VAL A 104 4.65 2.78 -2.52
N ALA A 105 5.54 3.20 -1.63
CA ALA A 105 6.94 2.83 -1.68
C ALA A 105 7.15 1.31 -1.54
N VAL A 106 6.49 0.65 -0.58
CA VAL A 106 6.60 -0.80 -0.36
C VAL A 106 6.05 -1.57 -1.57
N LYS A 107 4.92 -1.14 -2.15
CA LYS A 107 4.35 -1.75 -3.37
C LYS A 107 5.31 -1.69 -4.55
N ARG A 108 5.93 -0.54 -4.79
CA ARG A 108 6.94 -0.39 -5.86
C ARG A 108 8.20 -1.20 -5.58
N MET A 109 8.62 -1.28 -4.32
CA MET A 109 9.75 -2.14 -3.93
C MET A 109 9.45 -3.64 -4.13
N TYR A 110 8.22 -4.09 -3.88
CA TYR A 110 7.80 -5.46 -4.21
C TYR A 110 7.92 -5.72 -5.71
N ALA A 111 7.37 -4.82 -6.54
CA ALA A 111 7.48 -4.94 -7.98
C ALA A 111 8.93 -5.06 -8.45
N ARG A 112 9.81 -4.20 -7.92
CA ARG A 112 11.24 -4.27 -8.21
C ARG A 112 11.88 -5.57 -7.72
N ALA A 113 11.61 -5.99 -6.49
CA ALA A 113 12.13 -7.22 -5.91
C ALA A 113 11.76 -8.45 -6.76
N SER A 114 10.54 -8.46 -7.31
CA SER A 114 10.06 -9.48 -8.25
C SER A 114 10.82 -9.44 -9.59
N HIS A 115 11.10 -8.25 -10.13
CA HIS A 115 11.91 -8.12 -11.34
C HIS A 115 13.39 -8.48 -11.14
N GLU A 116 13.95 -8.23 -9.97
CA GLU A 116 15.34 -8.58 -9.61
C GLU A 116 15.46 -10.02 -9.10
N LEU A 117 14.35 -10.76 -8.98
CA LEU A 117 14.29 -12.13 -8.48
C LEU A 117 14.98 -12.30 -7.12
N ASN A 118 14.82 -11.32 -6.21
CA ASN A 118 15.36 -11.36 -4.86
C ASN A 118 14.32 -11.96 -3.89
N PRO A 119 14.41 -13.26 -3.53
CA PRO A 119 13.37 -13.93 -2.74
C PRO A 119 13.20 -13.33 -1.35
N GLN A 120 14.28 -12.84 -0.72
CA GLN A 120 14.22 -12.26 0.62
C GLN A 120 13.48 -10.91 0.60
N ALA A 121 13.72 -10.10 -0.44
CA ALA A 121 13.04 -8.84 -0.66
C ALA A 121 11.56 -9.02 -0.99
N ILE A 122 11.24 -10.00 -1.85
CA ILE A 122 9.86 -10.35 -2.21
C ILE A 122 9.07 -10.71 -0.96
N LEU A 123 9.60 -11.60 -0.12
CA LEU A 123 8.93 -12.01 1.11
C LEU A 123 8.72 -10.84 2.07
N ALA A 124 9.77 -10.06 2.34
CA ALA A 124 9.70 -8.96 3.29
C ALA A 124 8.70 -7.87 2.86
N THR A 125 8.72 -7.49 1.57
CA THR A 125 7.80 -6.48 1.04
C THR A 125 6.36 -6.98 0.96
N ARG A 126 6.14 -8.23 0.54
CA ARG A 126 4.80 -8.86 0.52
C ARG A 126 4.19 -8.92 1.93
N SER A 127 4.97 -9.31 2.94
CA SER A 127 4.51 -9.33 4.33
C SER A 127 4.10 -7.94 4.82
N LEU A 128 4.86 -6.89 4.48
CA LEU A 128 4.50 -5.51 4.84
C LEU A 128 3.20 -5.06 4.18
N ILE A 129 2.98 -5.38 2.90
CA ILE A 129 1.74 -5.03 2.18
C ILE A 129 0.53 -5.71 2.84
N GLN A 130 0.64 -6.99 3.17
CA GLN A 130 -0.43 -7.73 3.84
C GLN A 130 -0.73 -7.18 5.24
N LEU A 131 0.30 -6.77 5.99
CA LEU A 131 0.13 -6.15 7.30
C LEU A 131 -0.56 -4.78 7.20
N ASP A 132 -0.19 -3.96 6.20
CA ASP A 132 -0.86 -2.67 5.94
C ASP A 132 -2.34 -2.88 5.58
N LYS A 133 -2.65 -3.83 4.68
CA LYS A 133 -4.03 -4.16 4.30
C LYS A 133 -4.87 -4.53 5.53
N LYS A 134 -4.40 -5.48 6.34
CA LYS A 134 -5.07 -5.88 7.59
C LYS A 134 -5.16 -4.74 8.61
N GLY A 135 -4.10 -3.93 8.73
CA GLY A 135 -4.08 -2.74 9.59
C GLY A 135 -5.13 -1.72 9.22
N ARG A 136 -5.28 -1.43 7.92
CA ARG A 136 -6.33 -0.53 7.40
C ARG A 136 -7.72 -1.12 7.56
N GLU A 137 -7.91 -2.42 7.32
CA GLU A 137 -9.19 -3.12 7.54
C GLU A 137 -9.63 -3.03 9.01
N THR A 138 -8.74 -3.37 9.94
CA THR A 138 -9.03 -3.26 11.39
C THR A 138 -9.33 -1.83 11.82
N ALA A 139 -8.61 -0.84 11.30
CA ALA A 139 -8.91 0.57 11.56
C ALA A 139 -10.27 1.00 11.00
N LYS A 140 -10.64 0.56 9.80
CA LYS A 140 -11.96 0.80 9.19
C LYS A 140 -13.08 0.18 10.04
N ILE A 141 -12.92 -1.06 10.49
CA ILE A 141 -13.88 -1.75 11.37
C ILE A 141 -14.01 -0.99 12.70
N ALA A 142 -12.90 -0.60 13.32
CA ALA A 142 -12.92 0.17 14.56
C ALA A 142 -13.65 1.51 14.39
N ALA A 143 -13.37 2.24 13.30
CA ALA A 143 -14.06 3.50 12.99
C ALA A 143 -15.58 3.29 12.80
N ALA A 144 -16.00 2.24 12.08
CA ALA A 144 -17.42 1.90 11.92
C ALA A 144 -18.10 1.59 13.26
N VAL A 145 -17.42 0.87 14.17
CA VAL A 145 -17.93 0.59 15.53
C VAL A 145 -18.04 1.87 16.36
N THR A 146 -17.07 2.78 16.30
CA THR A 146 -17.13 4.08 17.01
C THR A 146 -18.26 4.97 16.49
N VAL A 147 -18.51 4.98 15.17
CA VAL A 147 -19.65 5.71 14.60
C VAL A 147 -20.98 5.12 15.10
N MET A 148 -21.10 3.80 15.14
CA MET A 148 -22.31 3.12 15.64
C MET A 148 -22.57 3.37 17.13
N SER A 149 -21.53 3.48 17.96
CA SER A 149 -21.70 3.74 19.40
C SER A 149 -22.03 5.20 19.71
N ASN A 150 -21.56 6.16 18.91
CA ASN A 150 -21.85 7.59 19.10
C ASN A 150 -23.32 7.97 18.79
N VAL A 151 -23.99 7.21 17.91
CA VAL A 151 -25.42 7.39 17.59
C VAL A 151 -26.35 7.10 18.78
N ASN A 152 -25.88 6.34 19.79
CA ASN A 152 -26.71 5.89 20.91
C ASN A 152 -26.61 6.77 22.18
N THR A 153 -26.05 7.98 22.12
CA THR A 153 -26.05 8.89 23.27
C THR A 153 -27.23 9.88 23.22
N PRO A 154 -28.17 9.86 24.18
CA PRO A 154 -29.23 10.85 24.25
C PRO A 154 -28.62 12.20 24.65
N SER A 155 -28.65 13.17 23.73
CA SER A 155 -28.31 14.57 23.98
C SER A 155 -29.16 15.12 25.13
N LYS A 156 -28.58 15.24 26.33
CA LYS A 156 -29.20 15.97 27.43
C LYS A 156 -28.92 17.45 27.29
N ALA A 157 -30.01 18.22 27.35
CA ALA A 157 -30.08 19.64 27.14
C ALA A 157 -29.14 20.46 28.04
N LYS A 158 -28.54 21.45 27.37
CA LYS A 158 -27.86 22.66 27.80
C LYS A 158 -28.32 23.20 29.18
N LYS A 159 -27.40 23.31 30.14
CA LYS A 159 -27.54 24.12 31.36
C LYS A 159 -26.72 25.41 31.18
N PRO A 160 -27.28 26.62 31.34
CA PRO A 160 -26.47 27.83 31.29
C PRO A 160 -25.67 27.98 32.59
N GLU A 161 -24.36 28.14 32.47
CA GLU A 161 -23.47 28.53 33.57
C GLU A 161 -23.75 29.99 33.96
N ILE A 162 -24.13 30.19 35.21
CA ILE A 162 -24.37 31.52 35.80
C ILE A 162 -23.02 32.00 36.33
N LEU A 163 -22.44 32.99 35.66
CA LEU A 163 -21.23 33.69 36.09
C LEU A 163 -21.54 34.53 37.33
N LEU A 164 -21.06 34.10 38.51
CA LEU A 164 -20.96 34.95 39.69
C LEU A 164 -19.56 35.58 39.75
N VAL A 165 -19.48 36.82 39.28
CA VAL A 165 -18.42 37.77 39.64
C VAL A 165 -18.58 38.11 41.13
N SER A 166 -17.51 37.98 41.90
CA SER A 166 -17.42 38.57 43.24
C SER A 166 -16.36 39.66 43.24
N LYS A 167 -16.70 40.73 43.95
CA LYS A 167 -16.08 42.07 44.01
C LYS A 167 -14.88 42.11 44.95
#